data_AF-A0A959IBU0-F1
#
_entry.id   AF-A0A959IBU0-F1
#
_cell.length_a   1.000
_cell.length_b   1.000
_cell.length_c   1.000
_cell.angle_alpha   90.00
_cell.angle_beta   90.00
_cell.angle_gamma   90.00
#
_symmetry.space_group_name_H-M   'P 1'
#
loop_
_entity.id
_entity.type
_entity.pdbx_description
1 polymer ?
#
loop_
_entity_poly.entity_id
_entity_poly.type
_entity_poly.pdbx_seq_one_letter_code
_entity_poly.pdbx_strand_id
1 'polypeptide(L)'
;MKTFASPLTGIAFFLAAFLYSGCTSQVEQPIHLAFRLEDPADAPLTLVLAENQIGYRDYLAAIDTIPLAADSLCVFDWTATQPGFYLVLNAEGWPLLHDLYLRPGDSLLVSKPADREQPLRYEGALASFYPFFQEHAEVAWGDSLMKERYDQRYEMSPDTFRRFMEDRRAALLKVFEKYAPSVDPESPLLDYAQTYIDYDYASGHYDYLQYHNYYANDTFLYFVPDSTFYAFRERPGPDPAQFPFSYRYTEVVAGKIEDHFQQEVRDLPDSLKWELAMEKKGEIVRNALTGVDRDFGFLALANEFTFYMEKDGFFDWIRELQTFMEEHHTLPVQYRKFAHLVDRVQTLEPGQPAPPLILPDLNGREVSLDDFRGKAVYLDFWGTWCYPCLQEMPHSLELQEKFKDRSDLAFVYIALEYDEEDI
;
A
#
# COMPACT_ATOMS: atom_id res chain seq x y z
N MET A 1 -63.58 56.34 20.51
CA MET A 1 -64.67 56.33 21.52
C MET A 1 -65.05 54.88 21.77
N LYS A 2 -65.11 54.42 23.04
CA LYS A 2 -65.34 53.02 23.47
C LYS A 2 -64.15 52.08 23.12
N THR A 3 -63.52 51.25 23.96
CA THR A 3 -63.66 50.83 25.39
C THR A 3 -64.99 50.16 25.78
N PHE A 4 -65.09 49.02 26.49
CA PHE A 4 -64.17 48.08 27.20
C PHE A 4 -64.60 46.60 26.87
N ALA A 5 -64.09 45.45 27.39
CA ALA A 5 -63.21 45.11 28.52
C ALA A 5 -62.40 43.78 28.28
N SER A 6 -61.93 43.14 29.36
CA SER A 6 -61.32 41.78 29.48
C SER A 6 -61.87 41.10 30.78
N PRO A 7 -61.32 40.03 31.43
CA PRO A 7 -60.21 39.09 31.14
C PRO A 7 -60.56 37.59 31.45
N LEU A 8 -59.55 36.76 31.84
CA LEU A 8 -59.59 35.39 32.42
C LEU A 8 -59.73 34.22 31.41
N THR A 9 -58.99 33.10 31.48
CA THR A 9 -57.76 32.74 32.25
C THR A 9 -56.98 31.63 31.54
N GLY A 10 -55.65 31.59 31.66
CA GLY A 10 -54.83 30.45 31.22
C GLY A 10 -53.33 30.72 31.29
N ILE A 11 -52.58 29.99 32.11
CA ILE A 11 -51.12 30.12 32.29
C ILE A 11 -50.44 28.78 32.04
N ALA A 12 -49.69 28.69 30.94
CA ALA A 12 -48.58 27.75 30.71
C ALA A 12 -47.73 28.33 29.56
N PHE A 13 -46.58 28.95 29.83
CA PHE A 13 -45.25 28.38 30.07
C PHE A 13 -44.43 28.08 28.79
N PHE A 14 -43.40 28.90 28.62
CA PHE A 14 -42.12 28.69 27.92
C PHE A 14 -42.01 28.74 26.40
N LEU A 15 -41.07 29.60 25.96
CA LEU A 15 -40.32 29.43 24.71
C LEU A 15 -39.35 28.26 24.84
N ALA A 16 -39.20 27.48 23.77
CA ALA A 16 -37.97 26.77 23.45
C ALA A 16 -37.87 26.56 21.94
N ALA A 17 -37.13 27.42 21.24
CA ALA A 17 -36.72 27.13 19.87
C ALA A 17 -35.55 26.15 19.93
N PHE A 18 -35.83 24.85 19.80
CA PHE A 18 -34.78 23.84 19.72
C PHE A 18 -34.10 23.90 18.36
N LEU A 19 -32.95 24.57 18.34
CA LEU A 19 -31.93 24.35 17.31
C LEU A 19 -31.53 22.88 17.36
N TYR A 20 -31.84 22.13 16.31
CA TYR A 20 -31.30 20.78 16.11
C TYR A 20 -29.85 20.85 15.62
N SER A 21 -29.00 21.55 16.39
CA SER A 21 -27.54 21.38 16.31
C SER A 21 -27.22 20.01 16.89
N GLY A 22 -27.35 18.98 16.06
CA GLY A 22 -27.05 17.58 16.37
C GLY A 22 -25.56 17.37 16.58
N CYS A 23 -25.02 17.93 17.66
CA CYS A 23 -23.68 17.63 18.15
C CYS A 23 -23.74 16.24 18.80
N THR A 24 -23.75 15.21 17.97
CA THR A 24 -23.41 13.85 18.37
C THR A 24 -21.96 13.88 18.82
N SER A 25 -21.74 13.99 20.13
CA SER A 25 -20.45 13.68 20.74
C SER A 25 -20.07 12.27 20.30
N GLN A 26 -19.00 12.15 19.52
CA GLN A 26 -18.39 10.85 19.24
C GLN A 26 -18.10 10.19 20.59
N VAL A 27 -18.80 9.09 20.87
CA VAL A 27 -18.68 8.41 22.16
C VAL A 27 -17.42 7.58 22.08
N GLU A 28 -16.33 8.10 22.67
CA GLU A 28 -15.11 7.36 22.93
C GLU A 28 -15.45 6.03 23.62
N GLN A 29 -15.11 4.93 22.95
CA GLN A 29 -15.26 3.57 23.49
C GLN A 29 -13.98 2.78 23.20
N PRO A 30 -13.60 1.84 24.09
CA PRO A 30 -12.49 0.95 23.82
C PRO A 30 -12.81 0.05 22.62
N ILE A 31 -11.76 -0.32 21.88
CA ILE A 31 -11.75 -1.45 20.96
C ILE A 31 -10.83 -2.49 21.60
N HIS A 32 -11.29 -3.74 21.63
CA HIS A 32 -10.56 -4.87 22.22
C HIS A 32 -10.16 -5.85 21.12
N LEU A 33 -8.86 -5.95 20.81
CA LEU A 33 -8.35 -6.84 19.76
C LEU A 33 -7.31 -7.79 20.35
N ALA A 34 -7.64 -9.08 20.39
CA ALA A 34 -6.74 -10.13 20.85
C ALA A 34 -6.27 -11.00 19.67
N PHE A 35 -5.00 -11.36 19.67
CA PHE A 35 -4.41 -12.37 18.81
C PHE A 35 -3.92 -13.54 19.65
N ARG A 36 -4.37 -14.75 19.33
CA ARG A 36 -3.76 -15.99 19.81
C ARG A 36 -2.80 -16.51 18.76
N LEU A 37 -1.52 -16.60 19.10
CA LEU A 37 -0.47 -17.09 18.22
C LEU A 37 -0.04 -18.50 18.68
N GLU A 38 -0.24 -19.50 17.83
CA GLU A 38 0.28 -20.86 18.09
C GLU A 38 1.81 -20.96 17.83
N ASP A 39 2.36 -20.04 17.02
CA ASP A 39 3.79 -19.86 16.77
C ASP A 39 4.28 -18.57 17.45
N PRO A 40 5.31 -18.62 18.31
CA PRO A 40 5.87 -17.41 18.93
C PRO A 40 6.73 -16.54 18.01
N ALA A 41 7.16 -17.02 16.83
CA ALA A 41 8.00 -16.24 15.91
C ALA A 41 7.29 -14.98 15.40
N ASP A 42 5.97 -15.04 15.20
CA ASP A 42 5.14 -13.91 14.76
C ASP A 42 5.15 -12.69 15.73
N ALA A 43 5.75 -12.76 16.93
CA ALA A 43 5.63 -11.74 17.99
C ALA A 43 6.96 -11.00 18.33
N PRO A 44 6.93 -9.68 18.61
CA PRO A 44 5.78 -8.84 18.97
C PRO A 44 4.91 -8.42 17.79
N LEU A 45 3.61 -8.27 18.03
CA LEU A 45 2.68 -7.74 17.03
C LEU A 45 2.62 -6.20 17.11
N THR A 46 2.54 -5.53 15.97
CA THR A 46 2.34 -4.07 15.88
C THR A 46 1.02 -3.73 15.21
N LEU A 47 0.19 -2.94 15.87
CA LEU A 47 -1.10 -2.46 15.36
C LEU A 47 -0.93 -1.08 14.72
N VAL A 48 -1.42 -0.91 13.49
CA VAL A 48 -1.25 0.32 12.69
C VAL A 48 -2.59 0.72 12.06
N LEU A 49 -2.90 2.02 11.97
CA LEU A 49 -4.02 2.51 11.15
C LEU A 49 -3.67 2.41 9.65
N ALA A 50 -4.59 1.95 8.81
CA ALA A 50 -4.36 1.89 7.36
C ALA A 50 -4.04 3.26 6.76
N GLU A 51 -4.65 4.33 7.28
CA GLU A 51 -4.31 5.70 6.87
C GLU A 51 -2.87 6.14 7.22
N ASN A 52 -2.15 5.41 8.08
CA ASN A 52 -0.74 5.64 8.35
C ASN A 52 0.20 4.81 7.46
N GLN A 53 -0.26 3.77 6.74
CA GLN A 53 0.61 2.97 5.88
C GLN A 53 1.14 3.81 4.71
N ILE A 54 2.46 3.79 4.52
CA ILE A 54 3.17 4.52 3.47
C ILE A 54 3.52 3.57 2.30
N GLY A 55 3.97 2.35 2.63
CA GLY A 55 4.37 1.33 1.66
C GLY A 55 4.53 -0.03 2.31
N TYR A 56 5.49 -0.83 1.82
CA TYR A 56 5.80 -2.11 2.46
C TYR A 56 6.65 -1.91 3.71
N ARG A 57 6.20 -2.44 4.86
CA ARG A 57 6.85 -2.32 6.19
C ARG A 57 7.10 -0.86 6.68
N ASP A 58 6.50 0.15 6.05
CA ASP A 58 6.66 1.58 6.40
C ASP A 58 5.32 2.27 6.74
N TYR A 59 5.31 3.04 7.84
CA TYR A 59 4.11 3.68 8.38
C TYR A 59 4.42 4.93 9.23
N LEU A 60 3.55 5.94 9.14
CA LEU A 60 3.71 7.23 9.84
C LEU A 60 3.66 7.11 11.38
N ALA A 61 2.83 6.20 11.91
CA ALA A 61 2.72 5.90 13.33
C ALA A 61 1.98 4.57 13.56
N ALA A 62 2.49 3.75 14.49
CA ALA A 62 1.74 2.65 15.10
C ALA A 62 0.79 3.17 16.18
N ILE A 63 -0.18 2.35 16.57
CA ILE A 63 -1.00 2.52 17.78
C ILE A 63 -0.26 1.95 18.98
N ASP A 64 0.20 0.69 18.89
CA ASP A 64 0.94 0.00 19.93
C ASP A 64 1.72 -1.20 19.34
N THR A 65 2.71 -1.70 20.10
CA THR A 65 3.51 -2.90 19.78
C THR A 65 3.51 -3.83 21.00
N ILE A 66 2.78 -4.94 20.89
CA ILE A 66 2.48 -5.83 22.01
C ILE A 66 3.30 -7.14 21.89
N PRO A 67 4.13 -7.48 22.90
CA PRO A 67 4.84 -8.76 22.96
C PRO A 67 3.92 -9.91 23.40
N LEU A 68 4.30 -11.14 23.06
CA LEU A 68 3.55 -12.34 23.40
C LEU A 68 3.50 -12.57 24.92
N ALA A 69 2.29 -12.71 25.46
CA ALA A 69 2.06 -13.11 26.85
C ALA A 69 2.25 -14.63 27.03
N ALA A 70 2.41 -15.06 28.29
CA ALA A 70 2.71 -16.45 28.65
C ALA A 70 1.58 -17.46 28.38
N ASP A 71 0.40 -16.99 27.95
CA ASP A 71 -0.77 -17.74 27.51
C ASP A 71 -1.00 -17.67 25.98
N SER A 72 0.05 -17.33 25.22
CA SER A 72 0.05 -17.20 23.75
C SER A 72 -0.88 -16.11 23.23
N LEU A 73 -1.12 -15.05 24.00
CA LEU A 73 -1.92 -13.89 23.59
C LEU A 73 -1.07 -12.62 23.39
N CYS A 74 -1.39 -11.87 22.33
CA CYS A 74 -1.10 -10.44 22.21
C CYS A 74 -2.45 -9.70 22.28
N VAL A 75 -2.59 -8.69 23.14
CA VAL A 75 -3.86 -7.95 23.34
C VAL A 75 -3.63 -6.46 23.16
N PHE A 76 -4.39 -5.86 22.23
CA PHE A 76 -4.44 -4.43 21.99
C PHE A 76 -5.74 -3.85 22.55
N ASP A 77 -5.61 -2.90 23.47
CA ASP A 77 -6.72 -2.16 24.09
C ASP A 77 -6.51 -0.65 23.87
N TRP A 78 -7.25 -0.04 22.93
CA TRP A 78 -7.17 1.40 22.68
C TRP A 78 -8.57 2.03 22.60
N THR A 79 -8.66 3.34 22.79
CA THR A 79 -9.91 4.09 22.66
C THR A 79 -10.00 4.74 21.29
N ALA A 80 -11.12 4.55 20.61
CA ALA A 80 -11.39 5.15 19.30
C ALA A 80 -12.63 6.06 19.34
N THR A 81 -12.59 7.15 18.55
CA THR A 81 -13.71 8.09 18.37
C THR A 81 -14.59 7.76 17.15
N GLN A 82 -14.05 6.98 16.21
CA GLN A 82 -14.68 6.63 14.94
C GLN A 82 -14.21 5.25 14.45
N PRO A 83 -14.95 4.59 13.55
CA PRO A 83 -14.47 3.39 12.88
C PRO A 83 -13.22 3.63 12.04
N GLY A 84 -12.42 2.58 11.85
CA GLY A 84 -11.23 2.62 11.01
C GLY A 84 -10.85 1.25 10.46
N PHE A 85 -9.95 1.26 9.48
CA PHE A 85 -9.25 0.07 8.99
C PHE A 85 -7.87 0.01 9.62
N TYR A 86 -7.47 -1.19 10.04
CA TYR A 86 -6.25 -1.43 10.79
C TYR A 86 -5.43 -2.56 10.15
N LEU A 87 -4.10 -2.45 10.21
CA LEU A 87 -3.15 -3.51 9.90
C LEU A 87 -2.61 -4.08 11.20
N VAL A 88 -2.32 -5.38 11.20
CA VAL A 88 -1.54 -6.03 12.26
C VAL A 88 -0.32 -6.66 11.62
N LEU A 89 0.85 -6.16 12.03
CA LEU A 89 2.16 -6.60 11.56
C LEU A 89 2.80 -7.56 12.57
N ASN A 90 3.59 -8.51 12.10
CA ASN A 90 4.40 -9.40 12.94
C ASN A 90 5.72 -8.71 13.39
N ALA A 91 6.62 -9.47 14.03
CA ALA A 91 7.89 -8.97 14.55
C ALA A 91 8.80 -8.33 13.49
N GLU A 92 8.83 -8.91 12.29
CA GLU A 92 9.59 -8.44 11.13
C GLU A 92 8.89 -7.26 10.43
N GLY A 93 7.60 -7.03 10.71
CA GLY A 93 6.75 -6.04 10.08
C GLY A 93 5.93 -6.56 8.88
N TRP A 94 5.92 -7.87 8.62
CA TRP A 94 5.03 -8.48 7.62
C TRP A 94 3.57 -8.43 8.10
N PRO A 95 2.59 -8.08 7.25
CA PRO A 95 1.19 -7.94 7.66
C PRO A 95 0.50 -9.31 7.80
N LEU A 96 0.14 -9.66 9.04
CA LEU A 96 -0.74 -10.81 9.34
C LEU A 96 -2.21 -10.52 9.01
N LEU A 97 -2.62 -9.25 9.10
CA LEU A 97 -3.91 -8.75 8.60
C LEU A 97 -3.73 -7.36 8.01
N HIS A 98 -4.41 -7.10 6.89
CA HIS A 98 -4.34 -5.84 6.15
C HIS A 98 -5.62 -4.99 6.26
N ASP A 99 -6.79 -5.64 6.29
CA ASP A 99 -8.10 -5.03 6.03
C ASP A 99 -9.03 -5.07 7.26
N LEU A 100 -8.47 -4.98 8.46
CA LEU A 100 -9.21 -5.19 9.70
C LEU A 100 -10.07 -3.97 10.05
N TYR A 101 -11.34 -3.96 9.65
CA TYR A 101 -12.29 -2.87 9.98
C TYR A 101 -12.86 -3.02 11.40
N LEU A 102 -12.63 -2.06 12.30
CA LEU A 102 -13.13 -2.06 13.68
C LEU A 102 -13.77 -0.73 14.05
N ARG A 103 -14.85 -0.78 14.86
CA ARG A 103 -15.63 0.36 15.34
C ARG A 103 -15.46 0.53 16.86
N PRO A 104 -15.62 1.75 17.43
CA PRO A 104 -15.62 1.94 18.87
C PRO A 104 -16.62 1.00 19.57
N GLY A 105 -16.17 0.24 20.57
CA GLY A 105 -16.96 -0.76 21.28
C GLY A 105 -16.92 -2.18 20.68
N ASP A 106 -16.28 -2.40 19.52
CA ASP A 106 -16.06 -3.75 18.99
C ASP A 106 -15.07 -4.56 19.83
N SER A 107 -15.21 -5.89 19.78
CA SER A 107 -14.28 -6.83 20.41
C SER A 107 -14.07 -8.03 19.50
N LEU A 108 -12.82 -8.37 19.20
CA LEU A 108 -12.43 -9.43 18.28
C LEU A 108 -11.25 -10.24 18.85
N LEU A 109 -11.37 -11.56 18.78
CA LEU A 109 -10.26 -12.50 18.93
C LEU A 109 -9.94 -13.11 17.56
N VAL A 110 -8.69 -12.95 17.13
CA VAL A 110 -8.10 -13.67 15.99
C VAL A 110 -7.24 -14.80 16.55
N SER A 111 -7.28 -15.99 15.93
CA SER A 111 -6.33 -17.08 16.22
C SER A 111 -5.56 -17.44 14.94
N LYS A 112 -4.24 -17.35 15.01
CA LYS A 112 -3.26 -17.72 13.97
C LYS A 112 -2.71 -19.11 14.29
N PRO A 113 -3.02 -20.13 13.46
CA PRO A 113 -2.38 -21.43 13.57
C PRO A 113 -0.88 -21.36 13.30
N ALA A 114 -0.11 -22.29 13.84
CA ALA A 114 1.32 -22.40 13.56
C ALA A 114 1.55 -22.87 12.10
N ASP A 115 0.68 -23.75 11.63
CA ASP A 115 0.57 -24.15 10.23
C ASP A 115 0.09 -22.96 9.37
N ARG A 116 0.98 -22.45 8.49
CA ARG A 116 0.71 -21.32 7.60
C ARG A 116 -0.34 -21.63 6.51
N GLU A 117 -0.60 -22.90 6.18
CA GLU A 117 -1.66 -23.27 5.23
C GLU A 117 -3.06 -23.18 5.86
N GLN A 118 -3.18 -23.11 7.19
CA GLN A 118 -4.48 -23.09 7.85
C GLN A 118 -5.09 -21.68 7.96
N PRO A 119 -6.42 -21.55 7.73
CA PRO A 119 -7.11 -20.27 7.80
C PRO A 119 -7.06 -19.64 9.20
N LEU A 120 -6.97 -18.31 9.22
CA LEU A 120 -7.20 -17.51 10.43
C LEU A 120 -8.62 -17.75 10.95
N ARG A 121 -8.75 -17.84 12.28
CA ARG A 121 -10.04 -18.09 12.96
C ARG A 121 -10.45 -16.85 13.75
N TYR A 122 -11.72 -16.48 13.65
CA TYR A 122 -12.25 -15.23 14.19
C TYR A 122 -13.39 -15.50 15.18
N GLU A 123 -13.38 -14.81 16.32
CA GLU A 123 -14.47 -14.84 17.32
C GLU A 123 -14.79 -13.41 17.78
N GLY A 124 -16.05 -12.99 17.69
CA GLY A 124 -16.50 -11.65 18.10
C GLY A 124 -17.06 -10.81 16.96
N ALA A 125 -16.78 -9.51 16.98
CA ALA A 125 -17.28 -8.53 16.01
C ALA A 125 -16.85 -8.88 14.58
N LEU A 126 -17.81 -8.90 13.65
CA LEU A 126 -17.60 -9.15 12.21
C LEU A 126 -16.89 -10.47 11.86
N ALA A 127 -16.75 -11.40 12.82
CA ALA A 127 -16.06 -12.69 12.64
C ALA A 127 -16.63 -13.58 11.52
N SER A 128 -17.91 -13.41 11.19
CA SER A 128 -18.58 -14.07 10.06
C SER A 128 -18.20 -13.50 8.68
N PHE A 129 -17.67 -12.28 8.62
CA PHE A 129 -17.29 -11.61 7.38
C PHE A 129 -15.82 -11.82 7.03
N TYR A 130 -14.88 -11.75 7.99
CA TYR A 130 -13.44 -11.76 7.68
C TYR A 130 -12.92 -12.92 6.81
N PRO A 131 -13.49 -14.14 6.81
CA PRO A 131 -13.16 -15.17 5.82
C PRO A 131 -13.32 -14.73 4.34
N PHE A 132 -14.08 -13.66 4.07
CA PHE A 132 -14.13 -12.97 2.78
C PHE A 132 -12.74 -12.65 2.23
N PHE A 133 -11.84 -12.05 3.03
CA PHE A 133 -10.55 -11.58 2.52
C PHE A 133 -9.64 -12.75 2.12
N GLN A 134 -9.70 -13.86 2.86
CA GLN A 134 -8.98 -15.07 2.50
C GLN A 134 -9.57 -15.72 1.22
N GLU A 135 -10.87 -15.94 1.15
CA GLU A 135 -11.50 -16.57 -0.03
C GLU A 135 -11.43 -15.66 -1.27
N HIS A 136 -11.39 -14.33 -1.07
CA HIS A 136 -11.05 -13.36 -2.12
C HIS A 136 -9.61 -13.58 -2.60
N ALA A 137 -8.63 -13.67 -1.70
CA ALA A 137 -7.24 -13.92 -2.06
C ALA A 137 -7.06 -15.26 -2.79
N GLU A 138 -7.75 -16.32 -2.34
CA GLU A 138 -7.76 -17.65 -3.00
C GLU A 138 -8.37 -17.63 -4.43
N VAL A 139 -9.22 -16.64 -4.75
CA VAL A 139 -9.80 -16.45 -6.10
C VAL A 139 -9.04 -15.40 -6.94
N ALA A 140 -8.38 -14.42 -6.30
CA ALA A 140 -7.61 -13.37 -6.95
C ALA A 140 -6.17 -13.79 -7.28
N TRP A 141 -5.55 -14.60 -6.43
CA TRP A 141 -4.18 -15.09 -6.57
C TRP A 141 -4.11 -16.60 -6.80
N GLY A 142 -5.07 -17.36 -6.28
CA GLY A 142 -5.04 -18.82 -6.28
C GLY A 142 -5.49 -19.48 -7.60
N ASP A 143 -4.94 -20.68 -7.81
CA ASP A 143 -5.03 -21.62 -8.95
C ASP A 143 -6.45 -21.96 -9.47
N SER A 144 -7.52 -21.43 -8.89
CA SER A 144 -8.91 -21.84 -9.13
C SER A 144 -9.41 -21.63 -10.57
N LEU A 145 -8.86 -20.63 -11.28
CA LEU A 145 -9.17 -20.33 -12.69
C LEU A 145 -8.03 -20.67 -13.65
N MET A 146 -6.78 -20.70 -13.17
CA MET A 146 -5.56 -20.96 -13.95
C MET A 146 -4.62 -21.81 -13.09
N LYS A 147 -4.47 -23.10 -13.40
CA LYS A 147 -3.60 -24.03 -12.64
C LYS A 147 -2.14 -24.01 -13.06
N GLU A 148 -1.70 -22.88 -13.57
CA GLU A 148 -0.41 -22.68 -14.23
C GLU A 148 0.09 -21.27 -13.94
N ARG A 149 1.39 -21.04 -14.16
CA ARG A 149 2.15 -19.92 -13.61
C ARG A 149 1.49 -18.54 -13.85
N TYR A 150 1.64 -17.66 -12.86
CA TYR A 150 1.17 -16.27 -12.84
C TYR A 150 1.45 -15.48 -14.14
N ASP A 151 2.58 -15.72 -14.79
CA ASP A 151 3.00 -15.02 -16.00
C ASP A 151 2.21 -15.40 -17.26
N GLN A 152 1.67 -16.61 -17.36
CA GLN A 152 0.88 -17.04 -18.52
C GLN A 152 -0.35 -16.17 -18.79
N ARG A 153 -0.90 -15.49 -17.77
CA ARG A 153 -2.01 -14.54 -17.95
C ARG A 153 -1.64 -13.40 -18.90
N TYR A 154 -0.37 -13.06 -18.98
CA TYR A 154 0.18 -12.05 -19.88
C TYR A 154 0.57 -12.60 -21.25
N GLU A 155 0.59 -13.93 -21.46
CA GLU A 155 0.72 -14.54 -22.81
C GLU A 155 -0.62 -14.57 -23.57
N MET A 156 -1.75 -14.36 -22.86
CA MET A 156 -3.09 -14.33 -23.45
C MET A 156 -3.24 -13.21 -24.50
N SER A 157 -4.03 -13.47 -25.55
CA SER A 157 -4.47 -12.41 -26.46
C SER A 157 -5.41 -11.42 -25.72
N PRO A 158 -5.47 -10.13 -26.12
CA PRO A 158 -6.21 -9.12 -25.36
C PRO A 158 -7.69 -9.46 -25.15
N ASP A 159 -8.29 -10.08 -26.17
CA ASP A 159 -9.70 -10.49 -26.15
C ASP A 159 -9.95 -11.79 -25.36
N THR A 160 -8.90 -12.56 -25.05
CA THR A 160 -8.93 -13.68 -24.09
C THR A 160 -8.73 -13.15 -22.67
N PHE A 161 -7.72 -12.31 -22.45
CA PHE A 161 -7.42 -11.71 -21.15
C PHE A 161 -8.60 -10.91 -20.59
N ARG A 162 -9.24 -10.08 -21.42
CA ARG A 162 -10.44 -9.31 -21.06
C ARG A 162 -11.57 -10.21 -20.55
N ARG A 163 -11.75 -11.41 -21.12
CA ARG A 163 -12.76 -12.39 -20.68
C ARG A 163 -12.35 -13.04 -19.36
N PHE A 164 -11.09 -13.46 -19.24
CA PHE A 164 -10.52 -13.98 -17.99
C PHE A 164 -10.73 -13.00 -16.82
N MET A 165 -10.49 -11.70 -17.02
CA MET A 165 -10.72 -10.69 -15.97
C MET A 165 -12.20 -10.49 -15.63
N GLU A 166 -13.12 -10.60 -16.60
CA GLU A 166 -14.57 -10.55 -16.34
C GLU A 166 -15.05 -11.80 -15.59
N ASP A 167 -14.57 -12.99 -15.95
CA ASP A 167 -14.89 -14.25 -15.27
C ASP A 167 -14.31 -14.27 -13.84
N ARG A 168 -13.08 -13.77 -13.63
CA ARG A 168 -12.45 -13.52 -12.32
C ARG A 168 -13.28 -12.56 -11.48
N ARG A 169 -13.65 -11.39 -12.02
CA ARG A 169 -14.51 -10.42 -11.31
C ARG A 169 -15.87 -11.03 -10.96
N ALA A 170 -16.45 -11.83 -11.85
CA ALA A 170 -17.69 -12.57 -11.60
C ALA A 170 -17.52 -13.76 -10.63
N ALA A 171 -16.31 -14.20 -10.32
CA ALA A 171 -16.02 -15.13 -9.23
C ALA A 171 -15.89 -14.37 -7.90
N LEU A 172 -15.09 -13.30 -7.87
CA LEU A 172 -14.91 -12.44 -6.69
C LEU A 172 -16.23 -11.83 -6.18
N LEU A 173 -17.12 -11.42 -7.08
CA LEU A 173 -18.46 -10.94 -6.70
C LEU A 173 -19.31 -12.00 -6.02
N LYS A 174 -19.16 -13.31 -6.34
CA LYS A 174 -19.87 -14.39 -5.63
C LYS A 174 -19.32 -14.59 -4.22
N VAL A 175 -18.02 -14.36 -4.02
CA VAL A 175 -17.41 -14.34 -2.68
C VAL A 175 -17.96 -13.16 -1.87
N PHE A 176 -18.09 -11.98 -2.48
CA PHE A 176 -18.78 -10.84 -1.85
C PHE A 176 -20.24 -11.13 -1.51
N GLU A 177 -21.05 -11.61 -2.47
CA GLU A 177 -22.46 -11.99 -2.27
C GLU A 177 -22.66 -13.04 -1.15
N LYS A 178 -21.68 -13.93 -0.95
CA LYS A 178 -21.67 -14.95 0.10
C LYS A 178 -21.49 -14.36 1.51
N TYR A 179 -20.64 -13.33 1.68
CA TYR A 179 -20.27 -12.79 2.99
C TYR A 179 -20.98 -11.48 3.36
N ALA A 180 -21.35 -10.64 2.37
CA ALA A 180 -22.01 -9.35 2.59
C ALA A 180 -23.29 -9.42 3.47
N PRO A 181 -24.16 -10.46 3.38
CA PRO A 181 -25.34 -10.59 4.26
C PRO A 181 -25.03 -10.79 5.75
N SER A 182 -23.76 -10.91 6.14
CA SER A 182 -23.32 -11.02 7.54
C SER A 182 -22.89 -9.70 8.18
N VAL A 183 -22.98 -8.60 7.42
CA VAL A 183 -22.63 -7.23 7.85
C VAL A 183 -23.87 -6.34 7.74
N ASP A 184 -23.89 -5.23 8.49
CA ASP A 184 -24.88 -4.15 8.33
C ASP A 184 -24.83 -3.60 6.88
N PRO A 185 -25.95 -3.55 6.12
CA PRO A 185 -25.97 -3.03 4.76
C PRO A 185 -25.44 -1.60 4.59
N GLU A 186 -25.48 -0.78 5.65
CA GLU A 186 -24.98 0.61 5.63
C GLU A 186 -23.49 0.70 6.11
N SER A 187 -22.76 -0.43 6.15
CA SER A 187 -21.38 -0.49 6.62
C SER A 187 -20.36 -0.16 5.54
N PRO A 188 -19.42 0.80 5.76
CA PRO A 188 -18.31 1.09 4.85
C PRO A 188 -17.39 -0.11 4.51
N LEU A 189 -17.47 -1.20 5.28
CA LEU A 189 -16.77 -2.45 4.97
C LEU A 189 -17.31 -3.12 3.70
N LEU A 190 -18.61 -2.96 3.39
CA LEU A 190 -19.19 -3.47 2.16
C LEU A 190 -18.73 -2.64 0.96
N ASP A 191 -18.75 -1.32 1.08
CA ASP A 191 -18.19 -0.41 0.08
C ASP A 191 -16.71 -0.73 -0.18
N TYR A 192 -15.90 -0.92 0.88
CA TYR A 192 -14.49 -1.29 0.76
C TYR A 192 -14.28 -2.63 0.03
N ALA A 193 -15.02 -3.67 0.44
CA ALA A 193 -14.90 -5.00 -0.14
C ALA A 193 -15.32 -5.05 -1.62
N GLN A 194 -16.33 -4.27 -2.02
CA GLN A 194 -16.69 -4.10 -3.44
C GLN A 194 -15.65 -3.24 -4.18
N THR A 195 -15.17 -2.15 -3.56
CA THR A 195 -14.11 -1.27 -4.11
C THR A 195 -12.87 -2.06 -4.47
N TYR A 196 -12.42 -2.96 -3.59
CA TYR A 196 -11.25 -3.80 -3.79
C TYR A 196 -11.38 -4.69 -5.03
N ILE A 197 -12.57 -5.26 -5.28
CA ILE A 197 -12.88 -6.07 -6.48
C ILE A 197 -12.80 -5.23 -7.76
N ASP A 198 -13.34 -4.01 -7.74
CA ASP A 198 -13.35 -3.13 -8.91
C ASP A 198 -11.97 -2.51 -9.22
N TYR A 199 -11.15 -2.23 -8.19
CA TYR A 199 -9.77 -1.80 -8.38
C TYR A 199 -8.86 -2.96 -8.83
N ASP A 200 -9.02 -4.18 -8.30
CA ASP A 200 -8.32 -5.40 -8.77
C ASP A 200 -8.60 -5.70 -10.26
N TYR A 201 -9.85 -5.50 -10.70
CA TYR A 201 -10.21 -5.59 -12.10
C TYR A 201 -9.52 -4.52 -12.96
N ALA A 202 -9.40 -3.29 -12.47
CA ALA A 202 -8.80 -2.18 -13.20
C ALA A 202 -7.26 -2.25 -13.24
N SER A 203 -6.58 -2.53 -12.13
CA SER A 203 -5.11 -2.68 -12.10
C SER A 203 -4.66 -3.86 -12.96
N GLY A 204 -5.37 -5.00 -12.92
CA GLY A 204 -5.07 -6.14 -13.78
C GLY A 204 -5.11 -5.85 -15.29
N HIS A 205 -5.88 -4.85 -15.76
CA HIS A 205 -5.83 -4.42 -17.16
C HIS A 205 -4.65 -3.50 -17.47
N TYR A 206 -4.20 -2.67 -16.52
CA TYR A 206 -2.98 -1.89 -16.65
C TYR A 206 -1.72 -2.79 -16.60
N ASP A 207 -1.66 -3.74 -15.66
CA ASP A 207 -0.67 -4.82 -15.62
C ASP A 207 -0.53 -5.49 -16.99
N TYR A 208 -1.64 -5.83 -17.64
CA TYR A 208 -1.61 -6.48 -18.95
C TYR A 208 -0.96 -5.59 -20.03
N LEU A 209 -1.30 -4.30 -20.08
CA LEU A 209 -0.69 -3.36 -21.03
C LEU A 209 0.84 -3.26 -20.82
N GLN A 210 1.30 -3.32 -19.57
CA GLN A 210 2.71 -3.26 -19.20
C GLN A 210 3.45 -4.58 -19.49
N TYR A 211 2.93 -5.71 -19.02
CA TYR A 211 3.64 -7.00 -18.99
C TYR A 211 3.42 -7.89 -20.22
N HIS A 212 2.35 -7.69 -21.01
CA HIS A 212 2.05 -8.55 -22.17
C HIS A 212 3.23 -8.65 -23.15
N ASN A 213 3.87 -7.52 -23.48
CA ASN A 213 4.98 -7.49 -24.42
C ASN A 213 6.23 -8.23 -23.88
N TYR A 214 6.45 -8.24 -22.56
CA TYR A 214 7.57 -8.94 -21.93
C TYR A 214 7.40 -10.47 -21.97
N TYR A 215 6.19 -10.97 -21.66
CA TYR A 215 5.93 -12.40 -21.59
C TYR A 215 5.53 -13.04 -22.93
N ALA A 216 4.68 -12.38 -23.72
CA ALA A 216 4.25 -12.89 -25.03
C ALA A 216 5.30 -12.71 -26.14
N ASN A 217 6.30 -11.82 -25.95
CA ASN A 217 7.25 -11.41 -26.99
C ASN A 217 6.54 -10.92 -28.28
N ASP A 218 5.41 -10.21 -28.10
CA ASP A 218 4.63 -9.59 -29.18
C ASP A 218 5.12 -8.14 -29.46
N THR A 219 4.50 -7.50 -30.42
CA THR A 219 4.87 -6.20 -31.02
C THR A 219 3.87 -5.08 -30.74
N PHE A 220 2.79 -5.38 -30.01
CA PHE A 220 1.77 -4.42 -29.58
C PHE A 220 2.22 -3.63 -28.34
N LEU A 221 3.34 -2.91 -28.48
CA LEU A 221 3.96 -2.07 -27.46
C LEU A 221 2.94 -1.14 -26.80
N TYR A 222 2.52 -1.52 -25.59
CA TYR A 222 1.60 -0.80 -24.69
C TYR A 222 0.27 -0.36 -25.33
N PHE A 223 -0.15 -0.98 -26.45
CA PHE A 223 -1.34 -0.56 -27.20
C PHE A 223 -2.10 -1.74 -27.81
N VAL A 224 -3.24 -2.07 -27.20
CA VAL A 224 -4.27 -2.93 -27.80
C VAL A 224 -5.05 -2.10 -28.84
N PRO A 225 -5.16 -2.52 -30.12
CA PRO A 225 -5.87 -1.74 -31.14
C PRO A 225 -7.40 -1.73 -30.99
N ASP A 226 -7.98 -2.64 -30.22
CA ASP A 226 -9.43 -2.69 -29.99
C ASP A 226 -9.87 -1.77 -28.85
N SER A 227 -10.73 -0.81 -29.19
CA SER A 227 -11.50 0.03 -28.28
C SER A 227 -12.24 -0.73 -27.16
N THR A 228 -12.70 -1.98 -27.37
CA THR A 228 -13.43 -2.71 -26.31
C THR A 228 -12.53 -3.19 -25.17
N PHE A 229 -11.21 -3.25 -25.38
CA PHE A 229 -10.26 -3.57 -24.32
C PHE A 229 -10.30 -2.51 -23.20
N TYR A 230 -10.27 -1.23 -23.55
CA TYR A 230 -10.18 -0.13 -22.59
C TYR A 230 -11.49 0.17 -21.83
N ALA A 231 -12.53 -0.66 -21.98
CA ALA A 231 -13.80 -0.50 -21.29
C ALA A 231 -13.71 -0.61 -19.75
N PHE A 232 -12.56 -1.03 -19.20
CA PHE A 232 -12.28 -0.95 -17.77
C PHE A 232 -12.08 0.49 -17.27
N ARG A 233 -11.55 1.40 -18.11
CA ARG A 233 -11.31 2.82 -17.74
C ARG A 233 -12.60 3.58 -17.41
N GLU A 234 -13.71 3.17 -18.03
CA GLU A 234 -15.04 3.80 -17.90
C GLU A 234 -15.89 3.20 -16.75
N ARG A 235 -15.33 2.32 -15.92
CA ARG A 235 -16.04 1.73 -14.76
C ARG A 235 -15.76 2.57 -13.51
N PRO A 236 -16.74 3.35 -13.00
CA PRO A 236 -16.58 4.02 -11.73
C PRO A 236 -16.64 2.99 -10.59
N GLY A 237 -15.49 2.70 -9.98
CA GLY A 237 -15.47 2.19 -8.61
C GLY A 237 -15.93 3.28 -7.62
N PRO A 238 -16.13 2.93 -6.34
CA PRO A 238 -16.45 3.92 -5.30
C PRO A 238 -15.37 5.00 -5.14
N ASP A 239 -15.74 6.11 -4.51
CA ASP A 239 -14.91 7.31 -4.39
C ASP A 239 -13.63 7.02 -3.59
N PRO A 240 -12.42 7.13 -4.19
CA PRO A 240 -11.16 6.87 -3.51
C PRO A 240 -10.89 7.83 -2.33
N ALA A 241 -11.62 8.95 -2.21
CA ALA A 241 -11.59 9.80 -1.02
C ALA A 241 -12.03 9.07 0.26
N GLN A 242 -12.87 8.03 0.13
CA GLN A 242 -13.34 7.21 1.27
C GLN A 242 -12.25 6.29 1.81
N PHE A 243 -11.30 5.88 0.95
CA PHE A 243 -10.27 4.90 1.27
C PHE A 243 -8.86 5.43 0.93
N PRO A 244 -8.37 6.49 1.60
CA PRO A 244 -7.10 7.19 1.32
C PRO A 244 -5.84 6.38 1.71
N PHE A 245 -5.97 5.06 1.73
CA PHE A 245 -4.96 4.06 2.04
C PHE A 245 -5.04 2.86 1.09
N SER A 246 -5.97 2.84 0.13
CA SER A 246 -6.16 1.71 -0.78
C SER A 246 -4.95 1.54 -1.69
N TYR A 247 -4.07 0.59 -1.35
CA TYR A 247 -2.91 0.22 -2.15
C TYR A 247 -3.33 -0.21 -3.58
N ARG A 248 -4.46 -0.92 -3.72
CA ARG A 248 -5.07 -1.24 -5.02
C ARG A 248 -5.42 0.00 -5.84
N TYR A 249 -5.82 1.10 -5.21
CA TYR A 249 -6.04 2.35 -5.94
C TYR A 249 -4.73 3.02 -6.37
N THR A 250 -3.68 2.93 -5.54
CA THR A 250 -2.33 3.35 -5.94
C THR A 250 -1.85 2.58 -7.18
N GLU A 251 -2.11 1.27 -7.27
CA GLU A 251 -1.82 0.46 -8.47
C GLU A 251 -2.63 0.94 -9.70
N VAL A 252 -3.94 1.18 -9.54
CA VAL A 252 -4.79 1.73 -10.61
C VAL A 252 -4.27 3.09 -11.11
N VAL A 253 -3.77 3.95 -10.22
CA VAL A 253 -3.21 5.25 -10.58
C VAL A 253 -1.80 5.14 -11.17
N ALA A 254 -0.95 4.25 -10.67
CA ALA A 254 0.33 3.92 -11.30
C ALA A 254 0.12 3.44 -12.75
N GLY A 255 -0.86 2.56 -12.95
CA GLY A 255 -1.31 2.12 -14.28
C GLY A 255 -1.76 3.27 -15.18
N LYS A 256 -2.56 4.22 -14.66
CA LYS A 256 -2.92 5.45 -15.40
C LYS A 256 -1.69 6.29 -15.79
N ILE A 257 -0.67 6.38 -14.94
CA ILE A 257 0.55 7.16 -15.22
C ILE A 257 1.38 6.48 -16.31
N GLU A 258 1.61 5.17 -16.19
CA GLU A 258 2.36 4.37 -17.16
C GLU A 258 1.66 4.35 -18.54
N ASP A 259 0.33 4.21 -18.56
CA ASP A 259 -0.52 4.25 -19.76
C ASP A 259 -0.41 5.59 -20.52
N HIS A 260 -0.45 6.73 -19.82
CA HIS A 260 -0.19 8.03 -20.44
C HIS A 260 1.27 8.15 -20.91
N PHE A 261 2.22 7.75 -20.08
CA PHE A 261 3.65 7.84 -20.37
C PHE A 261 4.00 7.07 -21.64
N GLN A 262 3.62 5.79 -21.73
CA GLN A 262 3.87 4.94 -22.90
C GLN A 262 3.15 5.44 -24.15
N GLN A 263 1.96 6.04 -24.05
CA GLN A 263 1.30 6.70 -25.18
C GLN A 263 2.08 7.93 -25.68
N GLU A 264 2.69 8.72 -24.79
CA GLU A 264 3.53 9.87 -25.16
C GLU A 264 4.89 9.46 -25.75
N VAL A 265 5.55 8.44 -25.18
CA VAL A 265 6.91 8.03 -25.60
C VAL A 265 6.94 6.87 -26.61
N ARG A 266 5.78 6.38 -27.07
CA ARG A 266 5.62 5.22 -27.97
C ARG A 266 6.61 5.23 -29.14
N ASP A 267 6.74 6.37 -29.81
CA ASP A 267 7.49 6.52 -31.06
C ASP A 267 8.98 6.90 -30.82
N LEU A 268 9.46 6.86 -29.57
CA LEU A 268 10.84 7.12 -29.18
C LEU A 268 11.67 5.83 -29.00
N PRO A 269 13.01 5.87 -29.15
CA PRO A 269 13.88 4.76 -28.78
C PRO A 269 13.85 4.49 -27.27
N ASP A 270 13.98 3.23 -26.85
CA ASP A 270 13.82 2.83 -25.43
C ASP A 270 14.83 3.49 -24.48
N SER A 271 16.04 3.81 -24.94
CA SER A 271 17.02 4.60 -24.15
C SER A 271 16.48 5.97 -23.76
N LEU A 272 15.79 6.64 -24.69
CA LEU A 272 15.20 7.96 -24.48
C LEU A 272 13.92 7.88 -23.61
N LYS A 273 13.23 6.73 -23.61
CA LYS A 273 12.13 6.47 -22.66
C LYS A 273 12.66 6.46 -21.23
N TRP A 274 13.74 5.72 -20.97
CA TRP A 274 14.38 5.70 -19.64
C TRP A 274 14.88 7.08 -19.20
N GLU A 275 15.53 7.82 -20.11
CA GLU A 275 16.00 9.19 -19.85
C GLU A 275 14.85 10.09 -19.37
N LEU A 276 13.75 10.13 -20.12
CA LEU A 276 12.60 11.02 -19.90
C LEU A 276 11.59 10.57 -18.83
N ALA A 277 11.67 9.34 -18.32
CA ALA A 277 10.64 8.74 -17.45
C ALA A 277 10.28 9.60 -16.22
N MET A 278 11.30 10.03 -15.47
CA MET A 278 11.16 10.88 -14.27
C MET A 278 10.39 12.18 -14.59
N GLU A 279 10.87 12.95 -15.57
CA GLU A 279 10.27 14.24 -15.93
C GLU A 279 8.82 14.06 -16.39
N LYS A 280 8.57 13.14 -17.32
CA LYS A 280 7.24 12.95 -17.94
C LYS A 280 6.22 12.40 -16.96
N LYS A 281 6.57 11.43 -16.11
CA LYS A 281 5.64 10.95 -15.08
C LYS A 281 5.31 12.05 -14.06
N GLY A 282 6.28 12.89 -13.69
CA GLY A 282 6.05 14.09 -12.90
C GLY A 282 5.15 15.13 -13.58
N GLU A 283 5.26 15.31 -14.91
CA GLU A 283 4.32 16.14 -15.68
C GLU A 283 2.91 15.55 -15.72
N ILE A 284 2.75 14.24 -15.93
CA ILE A 284 1.45 13.55 -15.95
C ILE A 284 0.74 13.70 -14.60
N VAL A 285 1.44 13.47 -13.48
CA VAL A 285 0.88 13.65 -12.13
C VAL A 285 0.49 15.11 -11.87
N ARG A 286 1.31 16.10 -12.26
CA ARG A 286 0.99 17.52 -12.06
C ARG A 286 -0.17 18.01 -12.93
N ASN A 287 -0.21 17.61 -14.20
CA ASN A 287 -1.00 18.27 -15.26
C ASN A 287 -2.19 17.46 -15.78
N ALA A 288 -2.09 16.12 -15.83
CA ALA A 288 -3.15 15.26 -16.39
C ALA A 288 -4.05 14.67 -15.30
N LEU A 289 -3.48 14.32 -14.14
CA LEU A 289 -4.26 13.87 -12.98
C LEU A 289 -4.84 15.07 -12.20
N THR A 290 -6.02 14.89 -11.61
CA THR A 290 -6.70 15.91 -10.80
C THR A 290 -7.37 15.29 -9.58
N GLY A 291 -7.70 16.11 -8.57
CA GLY A 291 -8.39 15.63 -7.37
C GLY A 291 -7.63 14.51 -6.66
N VAL A 292 -8.34 13.46 -6.26
CA VAL A 292 -7.78 12.32 -5.53
C VAL A 292 -6.86 11.46 -6.40
N ASP A 293 -7.14 11.28 -7.69
CA ASP A 293 -6.24 10.59 -8.63
C ASP A 293 -4.83 11.19 -8.58
N ARG A 294 -4.71 12.51 -8.47
CA ARG A 294 -3.41 13.19 -8.36
C ARG A 294 -2.71 12.91 -7.04
N ASP A 295 -3.44 12.92 -5.93
CA ASP A 295 -2.86 12.68 -4.60
C ASP A 295 -2.27 11.27 -4.48
N PHE A 296 -2.98 10.27 -5.02
CA PHE A 296 -2.47 8.91 -5.17
C PHE A 296 -1.35 8.83 -6.22
N GLY A 297 -1.39 9.67 -7.27
CA GLY A 297 -0.35 9.75 -8.29
C GLY A 297 1.00 10.19 -7.74
N PHE A 298 1.02 11.07 -6.73
CA PHE A 298 2.25 11.40 -6.00
C PHE A 298 2.82 10.20 -5.24
N LEU A 299 2.00 9.38 -4.58
CA LEU A 299 2.49 8.15 -3.92
C LEU A 299 2.91 7.06 -4.92
N ALA A 300 2.17 6.90 -6.02
CA ALA A 300 2.55 5.98 -7.10
C ALA A 300 3.93 6.35 -7.68
N LEU A 301 4.18 7.64 -7.89
CA LEU A 301 5.47 8.16 -8.36
C LEU A 301 6.58 8.05 -7.29
N ALA A 302 6.24 8.15 -5.99
CA ALA A 302 7.20 7.97 -4.91
C ALA A 302 7.76 6.54 -4.83
N ASN A 303 6.97 5.53 -5.21
CA ASN A 303 7.44 4.15 -5.33
C ASN A 303 8.51 3.97 -6.43
N GLU A 304 8.63 4.91 -7.38
CA GLU A 304 9.66 4.88 -8.42
C GLU A 304 10.94 5.68 -8.04
N PHE A 305 10.96 6.38 -6.90
CA PHE A 305 12.07 7.27 -6.53
C PHE A 305 13.45 6.58 -6.53
N THR A 306 13.54 5.32 -6.11
CA THR A 306 14.79 4.55 -6.12
C THR A 306 15.39 4.37 -7.51
N PHE A 307 14.55 4.36 -8.57
CA PHE A 307 14.99 4.30 -9.97
C PHE A 307 15.45 5.66 -10.52
N TYR A 308 15.16 6.75 -9.81
CA TYR A 308 15.43 8.11 -10.27
C TYR A 308 16.48 8.85 -9.42
N MET A 309 16.83 8.36 -8.22
CA MET A 309 17.90 8.91 -7.37
C MET A 309 19.27 9.08 -8.05
N GLU A 310 19.53 8.29 -9.11
CA GLU A 310 20.74 8.36 -9.93
C GLU A 310 20.76 9.51 -10.96
N LYS A 311 19.61 10.15 -11.21
CA LYS A 311 19.46 11.17 -12.26
C LYS A 311 19.88 12.56 -11.76
N ASP A 312 20.56 13.31 -12.64
CA ASP A 312 20.85 14.73 -12.42
C ASP A 312 19.54 15.49 -12.11
N GLY A 313 19.57 16.31 -11.05
CA GLY A 313 18.42 17.13 -10.64
C GLY A 313 17.31 16.41 -9.87
N PHE A 314 17.38 15.10 -9.63
CA PHE A 314 16.33 14.35 -8.91
C PHE A 314 15.94 14.97 -7.55
N PHE A 315 16.93 15.40 -6.75
CA PHE A 315 16.67 15.98 -5.43
C PHE A 315 16.02 17.37 -5.48
N ASP A 316 16.28 18.14 -6.55
CA ASP A 316 15.53 19.37 -6.83
C ASP A 316 14.10 19.07 -7.28
N TRP A 317 13.94 18.08 -8.16
CA TRP A 317 12.65 17.63 -8.70
C TRP A 317 11.70 17.12 -7.59
N ILE A 318 12.15 16.27 -6.65
CA ILE A 318 11.27 15.85 -5.53
C ILE A 318 10.90 17.02 -4.60
N ARG A 319 11.77 18.03 -4.45
CA ARG A 319 11.47 19.25 -3.67
C ARG A 319 10.43 20.13 -4.38
N GLU A 320 10.48 20.22 -5.71
CA GLU A 320 9.40 20.84 -6.51
C GLU A 320 8.07 20.09 -6.39
N LEU A 321 8.09 18.75 -6.46
CA LEU A 321 6.89 17.93 -6.31
C LEU A 321 6.28 18.03 -4.91
N GLN A 322 7.09 18.04 -3.85
CA GLN A 322 6.65 18.23 -2.46
C GLN A 322 5.95 19.59 -2.29
N THR A 323 6.56 20.66 -2.83
CA THR A 323 6.00 22.02 -2.81
C THR A 323 4.68 22.08 -3.57
N PHE A 324 4.62 21.52 -4.79
CA PHE A 324 3.39 21.46 -5.58
C PHE A 324 2.29 20.67 -4.86
N MET A 325 2.60 19.54 -4.23
CA MET A 325 1.61 18.74 -3.50
C MET A 325 1.12 19.48 -2.25
N GLU A 326 1.96 20.25 -1.55
CA GLU A 326 1.53 21.10 -0.43
C GLU A 326 0.46 22.12 -0.88
N GLU A 327 0.67 22.77 -2.02
CA GLU A 327 -0.27 23.77 -2.57
C GLU A 327 -1.55 23.16 -3.19
N HIS A 328 -1.54 21.87 -3.57
CA HIS A 328 -2.53 21.30 -4.49
C HIS A 328 -3.14 19.93 -4.10
N HIS A 329 -2.84 19.38 -2.92
CA HIS A 329 -3.46 18.14 -2.46
C HIS A 329 -4.96 18.27 -2.15
N THR A 330 -5.72 17.19 -2.35
CA THR A 330 -7.13 17.07 -1.94
C THR A 330 -7.26 16.39 -0.58
N LEU A 331 -6.38 15.42 -0.31
CA LEU A 331 -6.35 14.57 0.87
C LEU A 331 -5.09 14.87 1.73
N PRO A 332 -5.22 15.58 2.87
CA PRO A 332 -4.07 15.94 3.71
C PRO A 332 -3.25 14.73 4.20
N VAL A 333 -3.87 13.55 4.32
CA VAL A 333 -3.13 12.32 4.69
C VAL A 333 -2.19 11.83 3.59
N GLN A 334 -2.56 11.95 2.32
CA GLN A 334 -1.67 11.57 1.20
C GLN A 334 -0.47 12.53 1.12
N TYR A 335 -0.69 13.83 1.33
CA TYR A 335 0.42 14.79 1.44
C TYR A 335 1.35 14.46 2.63
N ARG A 336 0.82 14.10 3.82
CA ARG A 336 1.67 13.67 4.96
C ARG A 336 2.55 12.46 4.61
N LYS A 337 1.99 11.45 3.92
CA LYS A 337 2.75 10.26 3.47
C LYS A 337 3.84 10.63 2.47
N PHE A 338 3.50 11.42 1.44
CA PHE A 338 4.44 11.83 0.41
C PHE A 338 5.56 12.73 0.97
N ALA A 339 5.22 13.69 1.82
CA ALA A 339 6.20 14.52 2.51
C ALA A 339 7.15 13.67 3.36
N HIS A 340 6.65 12.68 4.10
CA HIS A 340 7.52 11.77 4.87
C HIS A 340 8.48 10.96 3.97
N LEU A 341 8.01 10.45 2.83
CA LEU A 341 8.87 9.76 1.85
C LEU A 341 9.93 10.70 1.28
N VAL A 342 9.56 11.93 0.91
CA VAL A 342 10.48 12.92 0.37
C VAL A 342 11.51 13.35 1.43
N ASP A 343 11.09 13.61 2.67
CA ASP A 343 11.98 13.96 3.79
C ASP A 343 12.98 12.83 4.07
N ARG A 344 12.53 11.56 4.03
CA ARG A 344 13.42 10.38 4.14
C ARG A 344 14.42 10.33 2.99
N VAL A 345 13.97 10.46 1.74
CA VAL A 345 14.85 10.38 0.55
C VAL A 345 15.85 11.54 0.50
N GLN A 346 15.49 12.75 0.93
CA GLN A 346 16.41 13.88 1.02
C GLN A 346 17.62 13.61 1.94
N THR A 347 17.51 12.72 2.94
CA THR A 347 18.68 12.33 3.77
C THR A 347 19.76 11.58 2.99
N LEU A 348 19.44 11.13 1.77
CA LEU A 348 20.33 10.39 0.87
C LEU A 348 20.93 11.27 -0.26
N GLU A 349 20.71 12.60 -0.21
CA GLU A 349 21.25 13.54 -1.19
C GLU A 349 22.81 13.56 -1.18
N PRO A 350 23.49 13.59 -2.34
CA PRO A 350 24.95 13.57 -2.40
C PRO A 350 25.63 14.68 -1.59
N GLY A 351 26.32 14.29 -0.51
CA GLY A 351 26.98 15.21 0.43
C GLY A 351 26.36 15.20 1.83
N GLN A 352 25.18 14.61 2.01
CA GLN A 352 24.64 14.31 3.33
C GLN A 352 25.47 13.21 4.03
N PRO A 353 25.43 13.13 5.38
CA PRO A 353 26.02 12.01 6.11
C PRO A 353 25.31 10.70 5.75
N ALA A 354 26.08 9.64 5.43
CA ALA A 354 25.50 8.32 5.23
C ALA A 354 24.73 7.87 6.49
N PRO A 355 23.53 7.25 6.34
CA PRO A 355 22.76 6.75 7.48
C PRO A 355 23.56 5.78 8.35
N PRO A 356 23.39 5.81 9.69
CA PRO A 356 24.06 4.88 10.58
C PRO A 356 23.52 3.46 10.34
N LEU A 357 24.44 2.53 10.08
CA LEU A 357 24.15 1.10 9.93
C LEU A 357 25.14 0.31 10.79
N ILE A 358 24.61 -0.69 11.51
CA ILE A 358 25.35 -1.65 12.32
C ILE A 358 24.78 -3.03 12.00
N LEU A 359 25.64 -3.96 11.58
CA LEU A 359 25.26 -5.33 11.20
C LEU A 359 26.31 -6.33 11.72
N PRO A 360 25.93 -7.59 12.01
CA PRO A 360 26.90 -8.64 12.34
C PRO A 360 27.71 -9.05 11.09
N ASP A 361 29.01 -9.29 11.25
CA ASP A 361 29.80 -10.05 10.28
C ASP A 361 29.56 -11.57 10.41
N LEU A 362 30.14 -12.36 9.49
CA LEU A 362 30.00 -13.83 9.42
C LEU A 362 30.46 -14.60 10.68
N ASN A 363 31.04 -13.93 11.67
CA ASN A 363 31.44 -14.49 12.98
C ASN A 363 30.54 -13.99 14.13
N GLY A 364 29.44 -13.28 13.82
CA GLY A 364 28.53 -12.69 14.82
C GLY A 364 29.07 -11.43 15.50
N ARG A 365 30.12 -10.80 14.97
CA ARG A 365 30.69 -9.55 15.50
C ARG A 365 30.02 -8.35 14.85
N GLU A 366 29.47 -7.43 15.65
CA GLU A 366 28.95 -6.15 15.16
C GLU A 366 30.02 -5.35 14.41
N VAL A 367 29.65 -4.81 13.26
CA VAL A 367 30.44 -3.89 12.42
C VAL A 367 29.56 -2.70 12.08
N SER A 368 30.09 -1.49 12.25
CA SER A 368 29.40 -0.24 11.90
C SER A 368 30.00 0.40 10.66
N LEU A 369 29.20 1.17 9.90
CA LEU A 369 29.74 2.08 8.89
C LEU A 369 30.72 3.11 9.49
N ASP A 370 30.61 3.42 10.79
CA ASP A 370 31.55 4.29 11.50
C ASP A 370 32.97 3.71 11.59
N ASP A 371 33.13 2.37 11.56
CA ASP A 371 34.43 1.69 11.59
C ASP A 371 35.29 1.97 10.33
N PHE A 372 34.64 2.42 9.24
CA PHE A 372 35.29 2.74 7.97
C PHE A 372 35.59 4.24 7.79
N ARG A 373 35.32 5.09 8.80
CA ARG A 373 35.53 6.54 8.72
C ARG A 373 36.97 6.91 8.31
N GLY A 374 37.07 7.80 7.33
CA GLY A 374 38.34 8.20 6.72
C GLY A 374 38.72 7.39 5.47
N LYS A 375 37.93 6.39 5.09
CA LYS A 375 37.96 5.73 3.78
C LYS A 375 36.79 6.17 2.91
N ALA A 376 36.92 5.96 1.59
CA ALA A 376 35.76 5.74 0.73
C ALA A 376 35.20 4.33 1.02
N VAL A 377 33.88 4.16 0.90
CA VAL A 377 33.21 2.88 1.10
C VAL A 377 32.33 2.60 -0.12
N TYR A 378 32.53 1.43 -0.72
CA TYR A 378 31.62 0.84 -1.69
C TYR A 378 30.69 -0.13 -0.95
N LEU A 379 29.38 0.06 -1.10
CA LEU A 379 28.32 -0.77 -0.52
C LEU A 379 27.66 -1.58 -1.63
N ASP A 380 27.50 -2.88 -1.39
CA ASP A 380 26.92 -3.84 -2.32
C ASP A 380 25.81 -4.60 -1.58
N PHE A 381 24.54 -4.26 -1.86
CA PHE A 381 23.36 -4.87 -1.23
C PHE A 381 22.83 -5.97 -2.13
N TRP A 382 22.86 -7.22 -1.65
CA TRP A 382 22.54 -8.40 -2.43
C TRP A 382 21.82 -9.45 -1.58
N GLY A 383 21.38 -10.56 -2.18
CA GLY A 383 20.89 -11.74 -1.47
C GLY A 383 20.89 -12.95 -2.39
N THR A 384 20.90 -14.17 -1.85
CA THR A 384 20.98 -15.42 -2.65
C THR A 384 19.80 -15.62 -3.60
N TRP A 385 18.64 -15.04 -3.27
CA TRP A 385 17.42 -15.02 -4.09
C TRP A 385 17.43 -13.94 -5.18
N CYS A 386 18.32 -12.93 -5.10
CA CYS A 386 18.35 -11.81 -6.02
C CYS A 386 19.13 -12.17 -7.32
N TYR A 387 18.43 -12.72 -8.32
CA TYR A 387 19.04 -13.07 -9.60
C TYR A 387 19.83 -11.93 -10.28
N PRO A 388 19.35 -10.67 -10.35
CA PRO A 388 20.14 -9.56 -10.90
C PRO A 388 21.43 -9.29 -10.11
N CYS A 389 21.36 -9.29 -8.77
CA CYS A 389 22.53 -9.10 -7.91
C CYS A 389 23.61 -10.15 -8.21
N LEU A 390 23.22 -11.42 -8.37
CA LEU A 390 24.13 -12.51 -8.73
C LEU A 390 24.75 -12.37 -10.13
N GLN A 391 24.14 -11.63 -11.07
CA GLN A 391 24.76 -11.29 -12.35
C GLN A 391 25.80 -10.17 -12.23
N GLU A 392 25.65 -9.23 -11.28
CA GLU A 392 26.58 -8.12 -11.06
C GLU A 392 27.77 -8.47 -10.14
N MET A 393 27.63 -9.46 -9.24
CA MET A 393 28.73 -9.88 -8.34
C MET A 393 30.09 -10.14 -9.05
N PRO A 394 30.17 -10.79 -10.23
CA PRO A 394 31.42 -10.91 -10.97
C PRO A 394 32.09 -9.56 -11.31
N HIS A 395 31.31 -8.56 -11.69
CA HIS A 395 31.81 -7.22 -12.02
C HIS A 395 32.21 -6.44 -10.76
N SER A 396 31.49 -6.63 -9.64
CA SER A 396 31.88 -6.12 -8.31
C SER A 396 33.24 -6.72 -7.86
N LEU A 397 33.50 -8.00 -8.13
CA LEU A 397 34.79 -8.64 -7.85
C LEU A 397 35.92 -8.15 -8.77
N GLU A 398 35.65 -7.92 -10.06
CA GLU A 398 36.60 -7.26 -10.98
C GLU A 398 36.96 -5.84 -10.50
N LEU A 399 35.98 -5.10 -9.97
CA LEU A 399 36.16 -3.77 -9.40
C LEU A 399 37.03 -3.81 -8.14
N GLN A 400 36.82 -4.80 -7.27
CA GLN A 400 37.63 -5.04 -6.07
C GLN A 400 39.10 -5.35 -6.40
N GLU A 401 39.36 -6.32 -7.28
CA GLU A 401 40.72 -6.70 -7.71
C GLU A 401 41.45 -5.53 -8.38
N LYS A 402 40.73 -4.72 -9.19
CA LYS A 402 41.24 -3.50 -9.82
C LYS A 402 41.66 -2.41 -8.83
N PHE A 403 41.03 -2.35 -7.64
CA PHE A 403 41.29 -1.32 -6.64
C PHE A 403 41.94 -1.83 -5.35
N LYS A 404 42.38 -3.09 -5.27
CA LYS A 404 42.99 -3.70 -4.06
C LYS A 404 44.15 -2.93 -3.41
N ASP A 405 44.90 -2.16 -4.20
CA ASP A 405 46.02 -1.34 -3.72
C ASP A 405 45.57 -0.02 -3.04
N ARG A 406 44.27 0.31 -3.09
CA ARG A 406 43.66 1.49 -2.42
C ARG A 406 43.35 1.19 -0.96
N SER A 407 44.36 1.35 -0.09
CA SER A 407 44.18 1.22 1.36
C SER A 407 43.11 2.17 1.98
N ASP A 408 42.80 3.26 1.27
CA ASP A 408 41.81 4.30 1.56
C ASP A 408 40.41 4.00 0.99
N LEU A 409 40.18 2.80 0.46
CA LEU A 409 38.88 2.28 0.04
C LEU A 409 38.52 1.03 0.88
N ALA A 410 37.22 0.79 1.05
CA ALA A 410 36.67 -0.45 1.57
C ALA A 410 35.53 -0.92 0.64
N PHE A 411 35.41 -2.23 0.46
CA PHE A 411 34.27 -2.89 -0.18
C PHE A 411 33.51 -3.63 0.93
N VAL A 412 32.21 -3.38 1.06
CA VAL A 412 31.35 -3.98 2.08
C VAL A 412 30.11 -4.56 1.41
N TYR A 413 30.01 -5.88 1.48
CA TYR A 413 28.90 -6.66 0.92
C TYR A 413 27.89 -6.94 2.02
N ILE A 414 26.65 -6.51 1.81
CA ILE A 414 25.55 -6.61 2.77
C ILE A 414 24.54 -7.61 2.19
N ALA A 415 24.50 -8.80 2.78
CA ALA A 415 23.52 -9.82 2.44
C ALA A 415 22.17 -9.48 3.11
N LEU A 416 21.12 -9.47 2.29
CA LEU A 416 19.72 -9.29 2.64
C LEU A 416 19.02 -10.63 2.38
N GLU A 417 19.39 -11.66 3.13
CA GLU A 417 18.67 -12.93 3.09
C GLU A 417 17.32 -12.80 3.81
N TYR A 418 16.33 -13.52 3.32
CA TYR A 418 15.20 -13.99 4.13
C TYR A 418 15.61 -15.36 4.67
N ASP A 419 15.25 -15.73 5.91
CA ASP A 419 15.39 -17.13 6.29
C ASP A 419 14.41 -18.00 5.47
N GLU A 420 14.72 -19.28 5.23
CA GLU A 420 13.75 -20.19 4.58
C GLU A 420 12.49 -20.43 5.44
N GLU A 421 12.48 -19.93 6.68
CA GLU A 421 11.34 -19.89 7.58
C GLU A 421 10.50 -18.58 7.43
N ASP A 422 10.89 -17.61 6.59
CA ASP A 422 10.19 -16.32 6.38
C ASP A 422 9.29 -16.28 5.11
N ILE A 423 9.26 -17.35 4.31
CA ILE A 423 8.52 -17.46 3.04
C ILE A 423 7.36 -18.48 3.17
#